data_AF-A0A2W6ULX0-F1
#
_entry.id   AF-A0A2W6ULX0-F1
#
_cell.length_a   1.000
_cell.length_b   1.000
_cell.length_c   1.000
_cell.angle_alpha   90.00
_cell.angle_beta   90.00
_cell.angle_gamma   90.00
#
_symmetry.space_group_name_H-M   'P 1'
#
loop_
_entity.id
_entity.type
_entity.pdbx_description
1 polymer ?
#
loop_
_entity_poly.entity_id
_entity_poly.type
_entity_poly.pdbx_seq_one_letter_code
_entity_poly.pdbx_strand_id
1 'polypeptide(L)'
;MAWVKWSDTANSHRCFMKLAEVAAESGDARLETEVKGAVFSLAQWSAQTWSDYVIPWGVAIKILGMGRARPLVDVMVDVGLLIDCSTEEEKLYKLIEDEQGLFHIIKRSDKLMGAKRKRDRNRGALVVPVLLRDGAACRYTGEPVNFKSTNSDDGGTFDHRAPDEETTPDNYVVASRGANIARGEVPDPDRQLPLMDPPDSPVYDDWILEKLATWPSITARVAKQMGIPNPLETPKSSVEAPAEPGTARRTAPAEPAASRRTATTDHPTSPMDPSDSQPGWGPRSSAPPARESSANKDKGDPARSLPASKAETPAPSTPVLRAPAGNQPPGEPRPATAESSPSGRGGNKHSRRRRRSRRRR
;
A
#
# COMPACT_ATOMS: atom_id res chain seq x y z
N MET A 1 -6.31 4.73 7.43
CA MET A 1 -7.51 3.91 7.34
C MET A 1 -7.14 2.49 7.69
N ALA A 2 -7.83 1.94 8.68
CA ALA A 2 -7.95 0.49 8.88
C ALA A 2 -8.70 -0.08 7.69
N TRP A 3 -8.18 -1.15 7.09
CA TRP A 3 -8.78 -1.78 5.92
C TRP A 3 -8.83 -3.28 6.18
N VAL A 4 -10.03 -3.85 6.19
CA VAL A 4 -10.26 -5.28 6.01
C VAL A 4 -10.72 -5.50 4.57
N LYS A 5 -10.00 -6.31 3.80
CA LYS A 5 -10.47 -6.77 2.49
C LYS A 5 -11.21 -8.07 2.73
N TRP A 6 -12.45 -8.15 2.26
CA TRP A 6 -13.24 -9.38 2.25
C TRP A 6 -13.02 -10.12 0.93
N SER A 7 -12.83 -11.43 1.00
CA SER A 7 -12.74 -12.26 -0.19
C SER A 7 -14.12 -12.43 -0.83
N ASP A 8 -14.16 -12.45 -2.16
CA ASP A 8 -15.35 -12.78 -2.93
C ASP A 8 -15.74 -14.26 -2.75
N THR A 9 -14.79 -15.13 -2.40
CA THR A 9 -15.04 -16.54 -2.10
C THR A 9 -15.32 -16.82 -0.62
N ALA A 10 -15.40 -15.79 0.23
CA ALA A 10 -15.50 -15.96 1.68
C ALA A 10 -16.68 -16.84 2.10
N ASN A 11 -17.85 -16.69 1.47
CA ASN A 11 -19.04 -17.50 1.79
C ASN A 11 -18.87 -18.99 1.48
N SER A 12 -17.96 -19.34 0.59
CA SER A 12 -17.64 -20.73 0.23
C SER A 12 -16.45 -21.30 0.99
N HIS A 13 -15.89 -20.53 1.93
CA HIS A 13 -14.74 -20.96 2.71
C HIS A 13 -15.08 -22.17 3.58
N ARG A 14 -14.12 -23.10 3.71
CA ARG A 14 -14.28 -24.37 4.43
C ARG A 14 -14.84 -24.23 5.85
N CYS A 15 -14.44 -23.17 6.58
CA CYS A 15 -14.91 -22.93 7.94
C CYS A 15 -16.38 -22.51 7.99
N PHE A 16 -16.89 -21.81 6.97
CA PHE A 16 -18.31 -21.49 6.88
C PHE A 16 -19.15 -22.67 6.40
N MET A 17 -18.59 -23.58 5.61
CA MET A 17 -19.26 -24.85 5.29
C MET A 17 -19.41 -25.72 6.55
N LYS A 18 -18.34 -25.87 7.33
CA LYS A 18 -18.40 -26.54 8.64
C LYS A 18 -19.40 -25.88 9.60
N LEU A 19 -19.46 -24.55 9.61
CA LEU A 19 -20.43 -23.81 10.41
C LEU A 19 -21.88 -24.13 10.00
N ALA A 20 -22.15 -24.30 8.70
CA ALA A 20 -23.47 -24.69 8.22
C ALA A 20 -23.84 -26.11 8.69
N GLU A 21 -22.88 -27.05 8.70
CA GLU A 21 -23.06 -28.40 9.27
C GLU A 21 -23.40 -28.34 10.76
N VAL A 22 -22.63 -27.58 11.56
CA VAL A 22 -22.88 -27.40 13.01
C VAL A 22 -24.24 -26.74 13.27
N ALA A 23 -24.64 -25.76 12.46
CA ALA A 23 -25.94 -25.12 12.57
C ALA A 23 -27.10 -26.10 12.26
N ALA A 24 -26.93 -26.96 11.26
CA ALA A 24 -27.90 -27.99 10.92
C ALA A 24 -28.04 -29.05 12.03
N GLU A 25 -26.92 -29.51 12.60
CA GLU A 25 -26.91 -30.50 13.68
C GLU A 25 -27.51 -29.97 14.99
N SER A 26 -27.22 -28.71 15.33
CA SER A 26 -27.75 -28.06 16.52
C SER A 26 -29.22 -27.61 16.38
N GLY A 27 -29.76 -27.58 15.16
CA GLY A 27 -31.09 -27.07 14.86
C GLY A 27 -31.24 -25.54 15.05
N ASP A 28 -30.14 -24.81 15.22
CA ASP A 28 -30.14 -23.35 15.36
C ASP A 28 -29.94 -22.67 14.00
N ALA A 29 -31.06 -22.36 13.34
CA ALA A 29 -31.08 -21.68 12.04
C ALA A 29 -30.43 -20.27 12.07
N ARG A 30 -30.18 -19.69 13.25
CA ARG A 30 -29.56 -18.36 13.37
C ARG A 30 -28.05 -18.44 13.54
N LEU A 31 -27.52 -19.57 13.99
CA LEU A 31 -26.12 -19.73 14.37
C LEU A 31 -25.17 -19.32 13.25
N GLU A 32 -25.44 -19.75 12.02
CA GLU A 32 -24.58 -19.42 10.87
C GLU A 32 -24.50 -17.91 10.64
N THR A 33 -25.65 -17.22 10.64
CA THR A 33 -25.70 -15.77 10.42
C THR A 33 -25.06 -15.00 11.59
N GLU A 34 -25.28 -15.45 12.82
CA GLU A 34 -24.72 -14.85 14.02
C GLU A 34 -23.18 -14.99 14.06
N VAL A 35 -22.65 -16.18 13.79
CA VAL A 35 -21.20 -16.42 13.75
C VAL A 35 -20.54 -15.69 12.58
N LYS A 36 -21.17 -15.64 11.39
CA LYS A 36 -20.66 -14.82 10.28
C LYS A 36 -20.58 -13.35 10.68
N GLY A 37 -21.66 -12.78 11.21
CA GLY A 37 -21.70 -11.40 11.71
C GLY A 37 -20.68 -11.11 12.80
N ALA A 38 -20.45 -12.07 13.69
CA ALA A 38 -19.43 -12.03 14.72
C ALA A 38 -18.03 -11.92 14.12
N VAL A 39 -17.65 -12.82 13.21
CA VAL A 39 -16.34 -12.79 12.54
C VAL A 39 -16.11 -11.48 11.79
N PHE A 40 -17.12 -10.99 11.05
CA PHE A 40 -17.04 -9.70 10.37
C PHE A 40 -16.73 -8.56 11.34
N SER A 41 -17.41 -8.54 12.49
CA SER A 41 -17.26 -7.51 13.51
C SER A 41 -15.91 -7.60 14.24
N LEU A 42 -15.45 -8.81 14.55
CA LEU A 42 -14.15 -9.06 15.21
C LEU A 42 -12.99 -8.64 14.29
N ALA A 43 -13.03 -9.01 13.01
CA ALA A 43 -12.00 -8.62 12.04
C ALA A 43 -11.98 -7.10 11.83
N GLN A 44 -13.16 -6.47 11.73
CA GLN A 44 -13.27 -5.02 11.63
C GLN A 44 -12.67 -4.32 12.86
N TRP A 45 -12.94 -4.84 14.05
CA TRP A 45 -12.34 -4.32 15.29
C TRP A 45 -10.83 -4.48 15.28
N SER A 46 -10.32 -5.68 14.94
CA SER A 46 -8.88 -5.96 14.90
C SER A 46 -8.15 -5.03 13.93
N ALA A 47 -8.75 -4.78 12.76
CA ALA A 47 -8.19 -3.84 11.79
C ALA A 47 -8.20 -2.39 12.29
N GLN A 48 -9.23 -1.97 13.02
CA GLN A 48 -9.32 -0.62 13.58
C GLN A 48 -8.29 -0.38 14.69
N THR A 49 -8.02 -1.39 15.51
CA THR A 49 -7.11 -1.29 16.66
C THR A 49 -5.69 -1.74 16.33
N TRP A 50 -5.46 -2.28 15.14
CA TRP A 50 -4.19 -2.88 14.72
C TRP A 50 -3.72 -3.96 15.68
N SER A 51 -4.64 -4.86 16.05
CA SER A 51 -4.37 -5.96 16.97
C SER A 51 -3.80 -7.20 16.28
N ASP A 52 -3.50 -7.13 14.98
CA ASP A 52 -2.91 -8.22 14.19
C ASP A 52 -3.66 -9.56 14.37
N TYR A 53 -4.98 -9.52 14.13
CA TYR A 53 -5.91 -10.66 14.27
C TYR A 53 -6.18 -11.11 15.72
N VAL A 54 -5.52 -10.54 16.72
CA VAL A 54 -5.69 -10.91 18.13
C VAL A 54 -6.92 -10.24 18.72
N ILE A 55 -7.75 -11.03 19.40
CA ILE A 55 -9.02 -10.65 20.03
C ILE A 55 -8.96 -11.00 21.53
N PRO A 56 -8.82 -9.99 22.41
CA PRO A 56 -8.98 -10.17 23.85
C PRO A 56 -10.40 -10.59 24.22
N TRP A 57 -10.55 -11.39 25.28
CA TRP A 57 -11.87 -11.86 25.72
C TRP A 57 -12.87 -10.73 26.03
N GLY A 58 -12.40 -9.62 26.62
CA GLY A 58 -13.26 -8.46 26.86
C GLY A 58 -13.84 -7.85 25.57
N VAL A 59 -13.13 -7.97 24.46
CA VAL A 59 -13.59 -7.53 23.13
C VAL A 59 -14.62 -8.48 22.58
N ALA A 60 -14.40 -9.80 22.72
CA ALA A 60 -15.41 -10.80 22.37
C ALA A 60 -16.72 -10.57 23.14
N ILE A 61 -16.67 -10.32 24.46
CA ILE A 61 -17.85 -9.95 25.25
C ILE A 61 -18.53 -8.68 24.71
N LYS A 62 -17.74 -7.64 24.42
CA LYS A 62 -18.26 -6.36 23.94
C LYS A 62 -18.99 -6.48 22.60
N ILE A 63 -18.46 -7.27 21.67
CA ILE A 63 -18.96 -7.39 20.30
C ILE A 63 -20.08 -8.42 20.21
N LEU A 64 -19.92 -9.57 20.88
CA LEU A 64 -20.83 -10.71 20.80
C LEU A 64 -21.93 -10.67 21.86
N GLY A 65 -21.76 -9.85 22.90
CA GLY A 65 -22.68 -9.74 24.03
C GLY A 65 -22.39 -10.77 25.14
N MET A 66 -22.60 -10.36 26.39
CA MET A 66 -22.24 -11.14 27.59
C MET A 66 -22.82 -12.56 27.61
N GLY A 67 -24.05 -12.75 27.13
CA GLY A 67 -24.73 -14.05 27.13
C GLY A 67 -24.42 -14.95 25.93
N ARG A 68 -23.87 -14.40 24.85
CA ARG A 68 -23.62 -15.14 23.59
C ARG A 68 -22.14 -15.31 23.28
N ALA A 69 -21.26 -14.50 23.87
CA ALA A 69 -19.84 -14.54 23.59
C ALA A 69 -19.22 -15.92 23.76
N ARG A 70 -19.54 -16.64 24.86
CA ARG A 70 -18.93 -17.96 25.12
C ARG A 70 -19.39 -19.03 24.12
N PRO A 71 -20.69 -19.29 23.94
CA PRO A 71 -21.15 -20.27 22.95
C PRO A 71 -20.65 -19.97 21.53
N LEU A 72 -20.65 -18.70 21.12
CA LEU A 72 -20.21 -18.33 19.77
C LEU A 72 -18.70 -18.49 19.59
N VAL A 73 -17.90 -18.16 20.60
CA VAL A 73 -16.44 -18.35 20.55
C VAL A 73 -16.09 -19.83 20.52
N ASP A 74 -16.75 -20.66 21.33
CA ASP A 74 -16.53 -22.11 21.34
C ASP A 74 -16.83 -22.68 19.93
N VAL A 75 -17.96 -22.33 19.31
CA VAL A 75 -18.27 -22.72 17.92
C VAL A 75 -17.24 -22.19 16.93
N MET A 76 -16.82 -20.93 17.04
CA MET A 76 -15.81 -20.35 16.15
C MET A 76 -14.45 -21.05 16.25
N VAL A 77 -14.06 -21.51 17.43
CA VAL A 77 -12.85 -22.31 17.63
C VAL A 77 -13.02 -23.69 16.98
N ASP A 78 -14.15 -24.36 17.22
CA ASP A 78 -14.43 -25.69 16.69
C ASP A 78 -14.42 -25.74 15.16
N VAL A 79 -15.00 -24.72 14.49
CA VAL A 79 -15.00 -24.64 13.02
C VAL A 79 -13.71 -24.05 12.44
N GLY A 80 -12.78 -23.59 13.29
CA GLY A 80 -11.47 -23.07 12.91
C GLY A 80 -11.46 -21.60 12.43
N LEU A 81 -12.45 -20.79 12.81
CA LEU A 81 -12.46 -19.34 12.58
C LEU A 81 -11.64 -18.58 13.61
N LEU A 82 -11.52 -19.14 14.82
CA LEU A 82 -10.66 -18.66 15.89
C LEU A 82 -9.66 -19.75 16.29
N ILE A 83 -8.49 -19.30 16.72
CA ILE A 83 -7.47 -20.12 17.38
C ILE A 83 -7.43 -19.65 18.83
N ASP A 84 -7.61 -20.56 19.78
CA ASP A 84 -7.43 -20.25 21.19
C ASP A 84 -5.93 -20.04 21.48
N CYS A 85 -5.57 -18.85 21.93
CA CYS A 85 -4.22 -18.46 22.31
C CYS A 85 -4.18 -18.07 23.79
N SER A 86 -5.18 -18.48 24.56
CA SER A 86 -5.30 -18.14 25.97
C SER A 86 -4.16 -18.75 26.78
N THR A 87 -3.71 -18.00 27.78
CA THR A 87 -2.77 -18.43 28.82
C THR A 87 -3.52 -18.55 30.15
N GLU A 88 -2.83 -19.00 31.20
CA GLU A 88 -3.42 -19.02 32.55
C GLU A 88 -3.80 -17.60 33.04
N GLU A 89 -3.09 -16.57 32.56
CA GLU A 89 -3.25 -15.18 32.97
C GLU A 89 -4.23 -14.40 32.08
N GLU A 90 -4.29 -14.73 30.78
CA GLU A 90 -5.04 -13.94 29.80
C GLU A 90 -5.83 -14.80 28.82
N LYS A 91 -7.13 -14.47 28.64
CA LYS A 91 -7.97 -15.09 27.62
C LYS A 91 -7.88 -14.34 26.30
N LEU A 92 -7.24 -14.98 25.32
CA LEU A 92 -6.93 -14.43 24.01
C LEU A 92 -7.33 -15.41 22.91
N TYR A 93 -7.90 -14.88 21.84
CA TYR A 93 -8.20 -15.64 20.64
C TYR A 93 -7.57 -14.95 19.46
N LYS A 94 -7.20 -15.70 18.43
CA LYS A 94 -6.69 -15.16 17.18
C LYS A 94 -7.61 -15.55 16.03
N LEU A 95 -8.02 -14.57 15.24
CA LEU A 95 -8.74 -14.83 13.99
C LEU A 95 -7.85 -15.62 13.02
N ILE A 96 -8.46 -16.55 12.28
CA ILE A 96 -7.76 -17.25 11.20
C ILE A 96 -7.14 -16.25 10.21
N GLU A 97 -5.87 -16.47 9.87
CA GLU A 97 -5.18 -15.74 8.81
C GLU A 97 -5.35 -16.50 7.49
N ASP A 98 -6.45 -16.22 6.78
CA ASP A 98 -6.65 -16.64 5.38
C ASP A 98 -6.96 -15.42 4.50
N GLU A 99 -5.88 -14.82 4.00
CA GLU A 99 -5.91 -13.58 3.23
C GLU A 99 -6.60 -13.73 1.87
N GLN A 100 -6.56 -14.93 1.29
CA GLN A 100 -7.13 -15.20 -0.03
C GLN A 100 -8.57 -15.72 0.06
N GLY A 101 -8.81 -16.65 0.97
CA GLY A 101 -10.09 -17.35 1.06
C GLY A 101 -11.14 -16.62 1.87
N LEU A 102 -10.75 -15.78 2.86
CA LEU A 102 -11.70 -15.22 3.84
C LEU A 102 -11.61 -13.70 3.94
N PHE A 103 -10.54 -13.19 4.57
CA PHE A 103 -10.30 -11.76 4.69
C PHE A 103 -8.83 -11.46 4.96
N HIS A 104 -8.40 -10.29 4.51
CA HIS A 104 -7.07 -9.77 4.77
C HIS A 104 -7.16 -8.48 5.61
N ILE A 105 -6.52 -8.52 6.78
CA ILE A 105 -6.26 -7.38 7.64
C ILE A 105 -4.81 -6.94 7.44
N ILE A 106 -4.62 -5.67 7.10
CA ILE A 106 -3.28 -5.08 7.04
C ILE A 106 -2.68 -5.06 8.45
N LYS A 107 -1.54 -5.75 8.63
CA LYS A 107 -0.85 -5.81 9.92
C LYS A 107 -0.28 -4.46 10.34
N ARG A 108 -0.11 -4.27 11.65
CA ARG A 108 0.45 -3.06 12.24
C ARG A 108 1.84 -2.76 11.71
N SER A 109 2.70 -3.77 11.64
CA SER A 109 4.07 -3.68 11.10
C SER A 109 4.06 -3.14 9.67
N ASP A 110 3.26 -3.74 8.78
CA ASP A 110 3.13 -3.31 7.37
C ASP A 110 2.62 -1.87 7.27
N LYS A 111 1.67 -1.51 8.13
CA LYS A 111 1.14 -0.15 8.16
C LYS A 111 2.18 0.87 8.58
N LEU A 112 2.91 0.59 9.65
CA LEU A 112 3.98 1.43 10.16
C LEU A 112 5.10 1.54 9.14
N MET A 113 5.46 0.44 8.47
CA MET A 113 6.47 0.43 7.43
C MET A 113 6.02 1.24 6.20
N GLY A 114 4.76 1.11 5.77
CA GLY A 114 4.20 1.95 4.70
C GLY A 114 4.22 3.44 5.05
N ALA A 115 3.94 3.79 6.31
CA ALA A 115 4.05 5.16 6.81
C ALA A 115 5.51 5.65 6.85
N LYS A 116 6.45 4.79 7.28
CA LYS A 116 7.91 5.04 7.26
C LYS A 116 8.38 5.32 5.84
N ARG A 117 8.11 4.42 4.89
CA ARG A 117 8.40 4.59 3.44
C ARG A 117 7.86 5.91 2.89
N LYS A 118 6.61 6.26 3.22
CA LYS A 118 6.01 7.52 2.76
C LYS A 118 6.70 8.75 3.36
N ARG A 119 7.06 8.72 4.64
CA ARG A 119 7.76 9.82 5.32
C ARG A 119 9.16 10.01 4.72
N ASP A 120 9.90 8.92 4.60
CA ASP A 120 11.29 8.89 4.18
C ASP A 120 11.45 9.34 2.73
N ARG A 121 10.60 8.88 1.81
CA ARG A 121 10.56 9.31 0.41
C ARG A 121 10.28 10.82 0.22
N ASN A 122 9.79 11.50 1.25
CA ASN A 122 9.54 12.94 1.26
C ASN A 122 10.52 13.73 2.15
N ARG A 123 11.55 13.08 2.70
CA ARG A 123 12.59 13.71 3.51
C ARG A 123 13.79 14.04 2.62
N GLY A 124 13.92 15.28 2.17
CA GLY A 124 15.02 15.70 1.29
C GLY A 124 16.41 15.42 1.86
N ALA A 125 16.59 15.56 3.18
CA ALA A 125 17.86 15.23 3.85
C ALA A 125 18.25 13.74 3.77
N LEU A 126 17.29 12.86 3.45
CA LEU A 126 17.52 11.42 3.24
C LEU A 126 17.59 11.09 1.73
N VAL A 127 16.63 11.58 0.95
CA VAL A 127 16.51 11.22 -0.47
C VAL A 127 17.63 11.82 -1.32
N VAL A 128 17.99 13.09 -1.08
CA VAL A 128 19.02 13.78 -1.88
C VAL A 128 20.38 13.08 -1.82
N PRO A 129 20.98 12.79 -0.64
CA PRO A 129 22.27 12.11 -0.62
C PRO A 129 22.22 10.72 -1.25
N VAL A 130 21.10 9.99 -1.11
CA VAL A 130 20.94 8.67 -1.74
C VAL A 130 20.87 8.77 -3.26
N LEU A 131 20.08 9.70 -3.80
CA LEU A 131 20.00 9.89 -5.25
C LEU A 131 21.29 10.43 -5.86
N LEU A 132 22.01 11.32 -5.17
CA LEU A 132 23.31 11.81 -5.62
C LEU A 132 24.40 10.73 -5.58
N ARG A 133 24.32 9.80 -4.61
CA ARG A 133 25.25 8.68 -4.50
C ARG A 133 24.96 7.59 -5.53
N ASP A 134 23.71 7.19 -5.67
CA ASP A 134 23.32 5.99 -6.41
C ASP A 134 22.90 6.29 -7.86
N GLY A 135 22.43 7.52 -8.13
CA GLY A 135 21.81 7.86 -9.41
C GLY A 135 20.64 6.92 -9.73
N ALA A 136 20.52 6.56 -11.01
CA ALA A 136 19.56 5.58 -11.49
C ALA A 136 20.08 4.13 -11.41
N ALA A 137 21.16 3.82 -10.70
CA ALA A 137 21.67 2.44 -10.61
C ALA A 137 21.08 1.69 -9.41
N CYS A 138 20.59 0.47 -9.62
CA CYS A 138 20.22 -0.43 -8.54
C CYS A 138 21.47 -0.85 -7.75
N ARG A 139 21.45 -0.70 -6.42
CA ARG A 139 22.60 -1.01 -5.57
C ARG A 139 22.81 -2.51 -5.28
N TYR A 140 21.98 -3.36 -5.85
CA TYR A 140 22.07 -4.83 -5.75
C TYR A 140 22.45 -5.51 -7.07
N THR A 141 22.02 -4.95 -8.21
CA THR A 141 22.29 -5.53 -9.53
C THR A 141 23.24 -4.69 -10.38
N GLY A 142 23.43 -3.41 -10.04
CA GLY A 142 24.17 -2.44 -10.84
C GLY A 142 23.40 -1.93 -12.07
N GLU A 143 22.27 -2.56 -12.40
CA GLU A 143 21.47 -2.21 -13.57
C GLU A 143 20.70 -0.89 -13.37
N PRO A 144 20.47 -0.14 -14.46
CA PRO A 144 19.68 1.08 -14.39
C PRO A 144 18.22 0.77 -14.03
N VAL A 145 17.63 1.59 -13.17
CA VAL A 145 16.23 1.52 -12.77
C VAL A 145 15.42 2.62 -13.43
N ASN A 146 14.15 2.33 -13.69
CA ASN A 146 13.21 3.30 -14.23
C ASN A 146 12.18 3.71 -13.15
N PHE A 147 12.37 4.87 -12.52
CA PHE A 147 11.46 5.37 -11.49
C PHE A 147 10.06 5.73 -12.02
N LYS A 148 9.90 5.92 -13.33
CA LYS A 148 8.58 6.17 -13.95
C LYS A 148 7.79 4.87 -14.10
N SER A 149 8.43 3.70 -14.04
CA SER A 149 7.73 2.42 -14.14
C SER A 149 7.15 1.96 -12.80
N THR A 150 5.84 1.74 -12.76
CA THR A 150 5.12 1.34 -11.55
C THR A 150 4.95 -0.16 -11.39
N ASN A 151 5.12 -0.94 -12.46
CA ASN A 151 4.71 -2.36 -12.48
C ASN A 151 5.81 -3.35 -12.91
N SER A 152 6.94 -2.86 -13.44
CA SER A 152 8.01 -3.74 -13.92
C SER A 152 9.09 -3.99 -12.86
N ASP A 153 9.87 -5.06 -13.03
CA ASP A 153 10.92 -5.43 -12.07
C ASP A 153 12.09 -4.43 -12.05
N ASP A 154 12.39 -3.80 -13.18
CA ASP A 154 13.35 -2.69 -13.34
C ASP A 154 12.80 -1.35 -12.79
N GLY A 155 11.57 -1.32 -12.30
CA GLY A 155 10.98 -0.11 -11.74
C GLY A 155 11.74 0.39 -10.51
N GLY A 156 12.14 1.66 -10.52
CA GLY A 156 12.94 2.26 -9.46
C GLY A 156 12.17 2.41 -8.15
N THR A 157 12.80 1.99 -7.06
CA THR A 157 12.32 2.17 -5.70
C THR A 157 13.48 2.50 -4.76
N PHE A 158 13.16 2.78 -3.50
CA PHE A 158 14.14 2.82 -2.44
C PHE A 158 13.96 1.60 -1.55
N ASP A 159 15.08 1.05 -1.12
CA ASP A 159 15.11 -0.07 -0.19
C ASP A 159 15.63 0.38 1.18
N HIS A 160 14.98 -0.15 2.22
CA HIS A 160 15.36 0.04 3.62
C HIS A 160 16.12 -1.20 4.06
N ARG A 161 17.46 -1.11 4.08
CA ARG A 161 18.30 -2.27 4.42
C ARG A 161 18.08 -2.77 5.84
N ALA A 162 17.93 -1.82 6.77
CA ALA A 162 17.56 -2.06 8.16
C ALA A 162 16.15 -1.48 8.44
N PRO A 163 15.08 -2.24 8.14
CA PRO A 163 13.71 -1.74 8.24
C PRO A 163 13.29 -1.40 9.69
N ASP A 164 13.90 -2.00 10.69
CA ASP A 164 13.61 -1.76 12.11
C ASP A 164 14.43 -0.62 12.73
N GLU A 165 15.49 -0.17 12.07
CA GLU A 165 16.35 0.92 12.53
C GLU A 165 15.92 2.29 12.01
N GLU A 166 16.52 3.37 12.54
CA GLU A 166 16.34 4.70 11.95
C GLU A 166 16.88 4.73 10.51
N THR A 167 16.10 5.28 9.59
CA THR A 167 16.52 5.41 8.19
C THR A 167 17.56 6.52 8.05
N THR A 168 18.75 6.14 7.61
CA THR A 168 19.88 7.01 7.29
C THR A 168 20.22 6.90 5.81
N PRO A 169 20.98 7.85 5.22
CA PRO A 169 21.45 7.69 3.85
C PRO A 169 22.25 6.40 3.61
N ASP A 170 22.88 5.83 4.64
CA ASP A 170 23.74 4.65 4.51
C ASP A 170 22.93 3.35 4.44
N ASN A 171 21.81 3.25 5.17
CA ASN A 171 20.92 2.09 5.15
C ASN A 171 19.70 2.25 4.21
N TYR A 172 19.69 3.33 3.41
CA TYR A 172 18.66 3.63 2.43
C TYR A 172 19.28 3.76 1.04
N VAL A 173 18.82 2.96 0.09
CA VAL A 173 19.52 2.78 -1.19
C VAL A 173 18.54 2.76 -2.36
N VAL A 174 18.99 3.15 -3.54
CA VAL A 174 18.23 2.91 -4.78
C VAL A 174 18.24 1.43 -5.12
N ALA A 175 17.08 0.88 -5.44
CA ALA A 175 16.93 -0.51 -5.84
C ALA A 175 15.91 -0.66 -6.97
N SER A 176 16.07 -1.71 -7.78
CA SER A 176 15.00 -2.18 -8.65
C SER A 176 13.91 -2.85 -7.80
N ARG A 177 12.67 -2.82 -8.28
CA ARG A 177 11.54 -3.44 -7.59
C ARG A 177 11.75 -4.94 -7.42
N GLY A 178 12.25 -5.61 -8.46
CA GLY A 178 12.55 -7.05 -8.41
C GLY A 178 13.56 -7.40 -7.32
N ALA A 179 14.69 -6.67 -7.25
CA ALA A 179 15.70 -6.92 -6.22
C ALA A 179 15.22 -6.61 -4.80
N ASN A 180 14.40 -5.56 -4.64
CA ASN A 180 13.82 -5.20 -3.35
C ASN A 180 12.81 -6.26 -2.86
N ILE A 181 11.96 -6.77 -3.75
CA ILE A 181 11.06 -7.89 -3.44
C ILE A 181 11.88 -9.12 -3.06
N ALA A 182 12.87 -9.49 -3.87
CA ALA A 182 13.73 -10.64 -3.61
C ALA A 182 14.43 -10.54 -2.24
N ARG A 183 14.95 -9.37 -1.86
CA ARG A 183 15.51 -9.13 -0.51
C ARG A 183 14.51 -9.39 0.61
N GLY A 184 13.24 -9.07 0.41
CA GLY A 184 12.19 -9.28 1.40
C GLY A 184 11.80 -10.75 1.60
N GLU A 185 12.10 -11.62 0.62
CA GLU A 185 11.70 -13.03 0.62
C GLU A 185 12.83 -13.97 1.09
N VAL A 186 14.08 -13.56 0.95
CA VAL A 186 15.23 -14.41 1.27
C VAL A 186 15.61 -14.36 2.76
N PRO A 187 16.01 -15.50 3.36
CA PRO A 187 16.65 -15.51 4.67
C PRO A 187 18.06 -14.92 4.56
N ASP A 188 18.43 -14.01 5.46
CA ASP A 188 19.72 -13.31 5.45
C ASP A 188 20.00 -12.55 4.12
N PRO A 189 19.27 -11.45 3.87
CA PRO A 189 19.33 -10.73 2.59
C PRO A 189 20.68 -10.10 2.30
N ASP A 190 21.44 -9.72 3.32
CA ASP A 190 22.74 -9.07 3.12
C ASP A 190 23.80 -10.05 2.61
N ARG A 191 23.63 -11.35 2.89
CA ARG A 191 24.49 -12.39 2.32
C ARG A 191 24.09 -12.77 0.90
N GLN A 192 22.79 -12.87 0.61
CA GLN A 192 22.31 -13.34 -0.69
C GLN A 192 22.27 -12.24 -1.75
N LEU A 193 21.97 -11.01 -1.34
CA LEU A 193 21.93 -9.81 -2.16
C LEU A 193 22.83 -8.75 -1.52
N PRO A 194 24.15 -8.95 -1.56
CA PRO A 194 25.10 -8.03 -0.96
C PRO A 194 24.99 -6.65 -1.62
N LEU A 195 25.15 -5.61 -0.81
CA LEU A 195 25.16 -4.24 -1.32
C LEU A 195 26.45 -4.02 -2.11
N MET A 196 26.33 -3.62 -3.38
CA MET A 196 27.48 -3.30 -4.22
C MET A 196 28.12 -1.97 -3.79
N ASP A 197 29.26 -1.57 -4.38
CA ASP A 197 29.79 -0.21 -4.23
C ASP A 197 29.02 0.81 -5.08
N PRO A 198 28.89 2.08 -4.64
CA PRO A 198 28.22 3.12 -5.43
C PRO A 198 28.82 3.23 -6.84
N PRO A 199 28.01 3.59 -7.85
CA PRO A 199 28.53 3.76 -9.20
C PRO A 199 29.54 4.91 -9.26
N ASP A 200 30.66 4.70 -9.96
CA ASP A 200 31.71 5.73 -10.13
C ASP A 200 31.18 6.99 -10.84
N SER A 201 30.20 6.82 -11.72
CA SER A 201 29.54 7.90 -12.47
C SER A 201 28.03 7.72 -12.44
N PRO A 202 27.35 8.21 -11.39
CA PRO A 202 25.90 8.08 -11.25
C PRO A 202 25.17 8.80 -12.39
N VAL A 203 24.23 8.12 -13.03
CA VAL A 203 23.37 8.70 -14.07
C VAL A 203 22.13 9.32 -13.42
N TYR A 204 21.86 10.59 -13.71
CA TYR A 204 20.67 11.30 -13.23
C TYR A 204 19.67 11.48 -14.38
N ASP A 205 18.69 10.58 -14.46
CA ASP A 205 17.61 10.69 -15.44
C ASP A 205 16.69 11.89 -15.15
N ASP A 206 15.78 12.19 -16.08
CA ASP A 206 14.83 13.30 -15.91
C ASP A 206 14.00 13.19 -14.62
N TRP A 207 13.65 11.98 -14.18
CA TRP A 207 12.89 11.79 -12.94
C TRP A 207 13.72 12.18 -11.72
N ILE A 208 14.99 11.77 -11.67
CA ILE A 208 15.89 12.09 -10.57
C ILE A 208 16.13 13.60 -10.54
N LEU A 209 16.36 14.23 -11.68
CA LEU A 209 16.55 15.69 -11.76
C LEU A 209 15.31 16.43 -11.25
N GLU A 210 14.11 16.04 -11.69
CA GLU A 210 12.84 16.59 -11.17
C GLU A 210 12.70 16.38 -9.66
N LYS A 211 13.08 15.20 -9.16
CA LYS A 211 12.99 14.87 -7.74
C LYS A 211 13.97 15.69 -6.90
N LEU A 212 15.21 15.84 -7.35
CA LEU A 212 16.24 16.67 -6.71
C LEU A 212 15.85 18.16 -6.73
N ALA A 213 15.20 18.62 -7.80
CA ALA A 213 14.68 19.99 -7.92
C ALA A 213 13.59 20.33 -6.89
N THR A 214 13.02 19.34 -6.20
CA THR A 214 12.12 19.57 -5.06
C THR A 214 12.88 20.17 -3.85
N TRP A 215 14.20 19.94 -3.75
CA TRP A 215 15.03 20.41 -2.63
C TRP A 215 16.35 21.07 -3.11
N PRO A 216 16.29 22.14 -3.91
CA PRO A 216 17.45 22.67 -4.62
C PRO A 216 18.59 23.10 -3.67
N SER A 217 18.26 23.73 -2.54
CA SER A 217 19.26 24.14 -1.54
C SER A 217 19.92 22.96 -0.83
N ILE A 218 19.19 21.86 -0.62
CA ILE A 218 19.76 20.64 -0.02
C ILE A 218 20.66 19.97 -1.04
N THR A 219 20.20 19.83 -2.30
CA THR A 219 20.96 19.26 -3.41
C THR A 219 22.29 19.98 -3.61
N ALA A 220 22.28 21.31 -3.75
CA ALA A 220 23.51 22.09 -3.92
C ALA A 220 24.49 21.90 -2.75
N ARG A 221 23.98 21.89 -1.51
CA ARG A 221 24.81 21.70 -0.31
C ARG A 221 25.43 20.30 -0.26
N VAL A 222 24.62 19.26 -0.51
CA VAL A 222 25.07 17.87 -0.42
C VAL A 222 26.03 17.54 -1.57
N ALA A 223 25.75 17.99 -2.79
CA ALA A 223 26.66 17.83 -3.92
C ALA A 223 28.04 18.45 -3.62
N LYS A 224 28.06 19.67 -3.06
CA LYS A 224 29.30 20.33 -2.61
C LYS A 224 30.02 19.52 -1.51
N GLN A 225 29.30 18.96 -0.55
CA GLN A 225 29.88 18.14 0.52
C GLN A 225 30.48 16.83 -0.01
N MET A 226 29.86 16.23 -1.02
CA MET A 226 30.35 15.02 -1.70
C MET A 226 31.46 15.32 -2.71
N GLY A 227 31.75 16.59 -3.01
CA GLY A 227 32.75 16.98 -4.00
C GLY A 227 32.33 16.70 -5.45
N ILE A 228 31.04 16.54 -5.72
CA ILE A 228 30.50 16.26 -7.06
C ILE A 228 29.87 17.52 -7.67
N PRO A 229 29.84 17.64 -9.01
CA PRO A 229 29.07 18.69 -9.70
C PRO A 229 27.59 18.64 -9.32
N ASN A 230 26.95 19.80 -9.14
CA ASN A 230 25.52 19.86 -8.86
C ASN A 230 24.73 19.49 -10.13
N PRO A 231 23.99 18.37 -10.15
CA PRO A 231 23.30 17.90 -11.35
C PRO A 231 22.18 18.85 -11.83
N LEU A 232 21.72 19.77 -10.97
CA LEU A 232 20.71 20.77 -11.34
C LEU A 232 21.31 22.00 -12.04
N GLU A 233 22.62 22.20 -11.94
CA GLU A 233 23.33 23.34 -12.53
C GLU A 233 24.18 22.91 -13.73
N THR A 234 24.53 21.62 -13.82
CA THR A 234 25.20 21.08 -15.00
C THR A 234 24.25 21.14 -16.20
N PRO A 235 24.64 21.77 -17.32
CA PRO A 235 23.81 21.81 -18.52
C PRO A 235 23.54 20.38 -19.01
N LYS A 236 22.31 20.10 -19.48
CA LYS A 236 21.87 18.81 -20.06
C LYS A 236 22.71 18.31 -21.27
N SER A 237 23.77 19.03 -21.67
CA SER A 237 24.73 18.64 -22.69
C SER A 237 26.17 18.79 -22.17
N SER A 238 26.70 17.77 -21.51
CA SER A 238 28.14 17.47 -21.48
C SER A 238 28.39 16.23 -20.62
N VAL A 239 27.88 15.09 -21.10
CA VAL A 239 28.66 13.86 -21.00
C VAL A 239 28.93 13.48 -22.44
N GLU A 240 30.13 13.80 -22.87
CA GLU A 240 30.71 13.37 -24.14
C GLU A 240 30.57 11.85 -24.21
N ALA A 241 29.82 11.37 -25.19
CA ALA A 241 29.79 9.95 -25.50
C ALA A 241 31.25 9.51 -25.77
N PRO A 242 31.71 8.35 -25.24
CA PRO A 242 32.99 7.81 -25.63
C PRO A 242 33.04 7.71 -27.15
N ALA A 243 34.11 8.25 -27.74
CA ALA A 243 34.35 8.24 -29.17
C ALA A 243 34.08 6.85 -29.76
N GLU A 244 33.27 6.81 -30.83
CA GLU A 244 33.00 5.61 -31.60
C GLU A 244 34.32 4.91 -32.01
N PRO A 245 34.38 3.56 -31.96
CA PRO A 245 35.56 2.84 -32.42
C PRO A 245 35.68 2.94 -33.95
N GLY A 246 36.72 3.66 -34.38
CA GLY A 246 37.57 3.39 -35.54
C GLY A 246 36.90 2.81 -36.80
N THR A 247 36.71 3.69 -37.78
CA THR A 247 36.44 3.36 -39.18
C THR A 247 37.62 2.56 -39.78
N ALA A 248 37.53 1.23 -39.76
CA ALA A 248 38.40 0.37 -40.56
C ALA A 248 37.85 0.27 -41.99
N ARG A 249 38.52 0.98 -42.89
CA ARG A 249 38.36 0.95 -44.34
C ARG A 249 38.44 -0.49 -44.88
N ARG A 250 37.32 -1.04 -45.36
CA ARG A 250 37.27 -2.28 -46.13
C ARG A 250 37.16 -1.96 -47.63
N THR A 251 38.21 -2.27 -48.36
CA THR A 251 38.26 -2.31 -49.83
C THR A 251 37.37 -3.44 -50.36
N ALA A 252 36.53 -3.11 -51.34
CA ALA A 252 35.69 -4.05 -52.07
C ALA A 252 36.50 -4.82 -53.14
N PRO A 253 36.11 -6.07 -53.44
CA PRO A 253 36.30 -6.65 -54.76
C PRO A 253 34.95 -6.90 -55.48
N ALA A 254 35.01 -6.74 -56.79
CA ALA A 254 33.92 -6.79 -57.76
C ALA A 254 33.33 -8.20 -57.99
N GLU A 255 32.06 -8.24 -58.41
CA GLU A 255 31.42 -9.37 -59.09
C GLU A 255 32.11 -9.68 -60.43
N PRO A 256 31.92 -10.90 -60.96
CA PRO A 256 30.94 -11.00 -62.05
C PRO A 256 30.03 -12.25 -62.01
N ALA A 257 28.91 -12.08 -62.69
CA ALA A 257 27.80 -12.99 -62.92
C ALA A 257 28.13 -14.24 -63.78
N ALA A 258 27.34 -15.32 -63.60
CA ALA A 258 26.68 -16.07 -64.69
C ALA A 258 25.84 -17.28 -64.20
N SER A 259 24.51 -17.11 -64.25
CA SER A 259 23.50 -17.98 -64.89
C SER A 259 23.72 -19.50 -65.04
N ARG A 260 22.84 -20.32 -64.44
CA ARG A 260 21.98 -21.28 -65.19
C ARG A 260 20.86 -21.92 -64.34
N ARG A 261 19.70 -22.04 -65.00
CA ARG A 261 18.41 -22.61 -64.58
C ARG A 261 18.41 -24.15 -64.58
N THR A 262 17.55 -24.81 -63.79
CA THR A 262 16.24 -25.42 -64.17
C THR A 262 15.74 -26.50 -63.18
N ALA A 263 14.45 -26.40 -62.78
CA ALA A 263 13.40 -27.45 -62.71
C ALA A 263 13.62 -28.68 -61.75
N THR A 264 12.66 -29.32 -61.07
CA THR A 264 11.17 -29.39 -61.12
C THR A 264 10.67 -30.25 -59.93
N THR A 265 9.47 -29.95 -59.41
CA THR A 265 8.38 -30.80 -58.87
C THR A 265 8.65 -32.20 -58.28
N ASP A 266 8.10 -32.51 -57.09
CA ASP A 266 6.83 -33.30 -56.94
C ASP A 266 6.46 -33.62 -55.48
N HIS A 267 5.15 -33.49 -55.17
CA HIS A 267 4.47 -34.16 -54.06
C HIS A 267 3.88 -35.49 -54.56
N PRO A 268 3.69 -36.50 -53.68
CA PRO A 268 2.32 -36.96 -53.49
C PRO A 268 1.97 -37.46 -52.07
N THR A 269 0.70 -37.86 -51.98
CA THR A 269 -0.24 -37.96 -50.85
C THR A 269 -0.33 -39.38 -50.21
N SER A 270 -0.84 -39.41 -48.96
CA SER A 270 -1.25 -40.45 -47.98
C SER A 270 -1.86 -41.81 -48.45
N PRO A 271 -2.05 -42.86 -47.58
CA PRO A 271 -3.19 -42.94 -46.61
C PRO A 271 -3.05 -43.79 -45.28
N MET A 272 -3.84 -43.36 -44.26
CA MET A 272 -4.65 -44.06 -43.20
C MET A 272 -4.09 -45.08 -42.15
N ASP A 273 -4.04 -44.64 -40.86
CA ASP A 273 -4.74 -45.04 -39.59
C ASP A 273 -4.92 -46.52 -39.09
N PRO A 274 -5.24 -46.83 -37.78
CA PRO A 274 -5.52 -45.95 -36.61
C PRO A 274 -5.02 -46.41 -35.18
N SER A 275 -5.33 -45.57 -34.18
CA SER A 275 -5.56 -45.84 -32.73
C SER A 275 -4.39 -45.64 -31.75
N ASP A 276 -4.39 -44.58 -30.92
CA ASP A 276 -5.03 -44.60 -29.59
C ASP A 276 -4.86 -43.26 -28.80
N SER A 277 -5.97 -42.80 -28.21
CA SER A 277 -6.10 -42.11 -26.91
C SER A 277 -5.37 -40.79 -26.54
N GLN A 278 -6.18 -39.71 -26.52
CA GLN A 278 -6.32 -38.64 -25.50
C GLN A 278 -5.40 -37.38 -25.49
N PRO A 279 -5.95 -36.22 -25.03
CA PRO A 279 -5.78 -34.96 -25.76
C PRO A 279 -4.88 -33.91 -25.06
N GLY A 280 -3.99 -33.33 -25.86
CA GLY A 280 -3.17 -32.16 -25.55
C GLY A 280 -3.84 -30.85 -25.99
N TRP A 281 -3.69 -29.86 -25.13
CA TRP A 281 -4.28 -28.52 -25.15
C TRP A 281 -3.96 -27.71 -26.42
N GLY A 282 -4.97 -27.03 -26.96
CA GLY A 282 -4.82 -25.98 -27.98
C GLY A 282 -5.66 -24.74 -27.63
N PRO A 283 -5.23 -23.53 -28.04
CA PRO A 283 -5.68 -22.26 -27.47
C PRO A 283 -6.99 -21.77 -28.12
N ARG A 284 -7.88 -21.16 -27.32
CA ARG A 284 -9.02 -20.39 -27.85
C ARG A 284 -8.95 -18.94 -27.39
N SER A 285 -8.70 -18.09 -28.38
CA SER A 285 -8.97 -16.66 -28.40
C SER A 285 -10.48 -16.44 -28.51
N SER A 286 -11.03 -15.56 -27.66
CA SER A 286 -12.32 -14.90 -27.91
C SER A 286 -12.41 -13.61 -27.10
N ALA A 287 -12.52 -12.50 -27.84
CA ALA A 287 -12.74 -11.13 -27.36
C ALA A 287 -14.18 -10.93 -26.81
N PRO A 288 -14.42 -9.92 -25.95
CA PRO A 288 -15.75 -9.61 -25.43
C PRO A 288 -16.55 -8.69 -26.38
N PRO A 289 -17.89 -8.82 -26.47
CA PRO A 289 -18.71 -7.89 -27.22
C PRO A 289 -19.10 -6.64 -26.41
N ALA A 290 -19.39 -5.59 -27.18
CA ALA A 290 -19.61 -4.21 -26.78
C ALA A 290 -20.93 -3.94 -26.03
N ARG A 291 -20.92 -2.85 -25.25
CA ARG A 291 -22.07 -2.22 -24.60
C ARG A 291 -22.87 -1.41 -25.61
N GLU A 292 -24.17 -1.65 -25.69
CA GLU A 292 -25.13 -0.70 -26.29
C GLU A 292 -25.75 0.20 -25.22
N SER A 293 -25.86 1.47 -25.58
CA SER A 293 -26.31 2.59 -24.76
C SER A 293 -27.70 2.99 -25.24
N SER A 294 -28.68 3.05 -24.34
CA SER A 294 -30.00 3.62 -24.66
C SER A 294 -30.33 4.71 -23.65
N ALA A 295 -30.16 5.94 -24.09
CA ALA A 295 -30.74 7.13 -23.49
C ALA A 295 -32.20 7.26 -23.94
N ASN A 296 -33.12 7.52 -23.01
CA ASN A 296 -34.25 8.39 -23.28
C ASN A 296 -34.80 8.97 -21.98
N LYS A 297 -34.72 10.30 -21.87
CA LYS A 297 -35.37 11.12 -20.84
C LYS A 297 -36.30 12.04 -21.62
N ASP A 298 -37.60 11.95 -21.39
CA ASP A 298 -38.47 13.10 -21.61
C ASP A 298 -39.56 13.20 -20.54
N LYS A 299 -39.93 14.45 -20.30
CA LYS A 299 -40.65 15.02 -19.15
C LYS A 299 -42.16 14.81 -19.23
N GLY A 300 -42.83 14.87 -18.09
CA GLY A 300 -44.25 15.20 -18.01
C GLY A 300 -44.90 15.00 -16.64
N ASP A 301 -44.99 16.07 -15.86
CA ASP A 301 -46.00 16.31 -14.81
C ASP A 301 -46.87 17.50 -15.31
N PRO A 302 -48.14 17.72 -14.91
CA PRO A 302 -48.53 17.78 -13.49
C PRO A 302 -50.01 17.42 -13.09
N ALA A 303 -50.18 17.25 -11.77
CA ALA A 303 -51.30 17.68 -10.88
C ALA A 303 -52.74 17.14 -11.04
N ARG A 304 -53.35 16.64 -9.93
CA ARG A 304 -54.34 17.38 -9.08
C ARG A 304 -54.90 16.57 -7.87
N SER A 305 -54.90 17.23 -6.70
CA SER A 305 -55.92 17.31 -5.60
C SER A 305 -56.24 16.16 -4.61
N LEU A 306 -56.11 16.52 -3.31
CA LEU A 306 -56.66 15.95 -2.06
C LEU A 306 -58.13 16.42 -1.80
N PRO A 307 -58.89 15.91 -0.80
CA PRO A 307 -58.80 16.28 0.65
C PRO A 307 -58.95 15.07 1.62
N ALA A 308 -58.24 14.97 2.75
CA ALA A 308 -58.35 15.61 4.08
C ALA A 308 -59.51 15.12 4.99
N SER A 309 -59.15 14.63 6.19
CA SER A 309 -59.96 14.68 7.42
C SER A 309 -59.03 14.61 8.64
N LYS A 310 -59.43 15.33 9.70
CA LYS A 310 -58.60 15.97 10.73
C LYS A 310 -59.06 15.49 12.11
N ALA A 311 -58.15 15.21 13.04
CA ALA A 311 -58.42 15.27 14.48
C ALA A 311 -57.12 15.54 15.27
N GLU A 312 -57.29 16.26 16.37
CA GLU A 312 -56.36 17.18 17.05
C GLU A 312 -55.22 16.59 17.90
N THR A 313 -54.21 17.42 18.12
CA THR A 313 -53.11 17.30 19.10
C THR A 313 -53.52 18.00 20.42
N PRO A 314 -52.91 17.64 21.57
CA PRO A 314 -51.91 18.56 22.14
C PRO A 314 -50.66 17.89 22.74
N ALA A 315 -49.56 18.65 22.78
CA ALA A 315 -48.21 18.27 23.22
C ALA A 315 -48.10 17.96 24.73
N PRO A 316 -46.99 17.33 25.18
CA PRO A 316 -45.95 18.14 25.84
C PRO A 316 -44.47 17.68 25.68
N SER A 317 -43.58 18.68 25.76
CA SER A 317 -42.27 18.76 26.43
C SER A 317 -41.13 17.77 26.10
N THR A 318 -40.15 18.27 25.35
CA THR A 318 -38.76 17.75 25.25
C THR A 318 -37.87 18.28 26.39
N PRO A 319 -37.13 17.41 27.12
CA PRO A 319 -35.93 17.83 27.82
C PRO A 319 -34.69 17.74 26.92
N VAL A 320 -33.91 18.82 26.91
CA VAL A 320 -32.61 18.97 26.25
C VAL A 320 -31.57 18.15 27.03
N LEU A 321 -31.02 17.09 26.42
CA LEU A 321 -29.84 16.40 26.95
C LEU A 321 -28.55 17.09 26.49
N ARG A 322 -27.80 17.56 27.48
CA ARG A 322 -26.53 18.27 27.40
C ARG A 322 -25.40 17.28 27.14
N ALA A 323 -24.49 17.64 26.22
CA ALA A 323 -23.28 16.87 25.91
C ALA A 323 -22.33 16.74 27.13
N PRO A 324 -21.68 15.58 27.35
CA PRO A 324 -20.69 15.44 28.40
C PRO A 324 -19.36 16.11 28.02
N ALA A 325 -18.89 16.98 28.92
CA ALA A 325 -17.59 17.62 28.88
C ALA A 325 -16.47 16.60 29.18
N GLY A 326 -15.31 16.82 28.57
CA GLY A 326 -14.14 15.96 28.68
C GLY A 326 -13.55 15.91 30.10
N ASN A 327 -13.10 14.71 30.48
CA ASN A 327 -12.25 14.47 31.63
C ASN A 327 -10.82 14.94 31.34
N GLN A 328 -10.41 16.05 31.95
CA GLN A 328 -9.00 16.33 32.22
C GLN A 328 -8.63 15.75 33.61
N PRO A 329 -7.47 15.10 33.77
CA PRO A 329 -6.98 14.67 35.07
C PRO A 329 -6.47 15.87 35.90
N PRO A 330 -6.60 15.83 37.24
CA PRO A 330 -6.21 16.92 38.13
C PRO A 330 -4.68 17.04 38.25
N GLY A 331 -4.19 18.29 38.19
CA GLY A 331 -2.78 18.63 38.34
C GLY A 331 -2.29 18.53 39.79
N GLU A 332 -1.01 18.15 39.93
CA GLU A 332 -0.27 18.08 41.18
C GLU A 332 -0.10 19.46 41.86
N PRO A 333 -0.13 19.53 43.21
CA PRO A 333 0.18 20.74 43.94
C PRO A 333 1.69 20.95 44.08
N ARG A 334 2.20 22.10 43.60
CA ARG A 334 3.55 22.60 43.91
C ARG A 334 3.57 23.28 45.29
N PRO A 335 4.57 23.04 46.14
CA PRO A 335 4.68 23.74 47.42
C PRO A 335 5.23 25.16 47.26
N ALA A 336 4.77 26.03 48.16
CA ALA A 336 5.17 27.41 48.32
C ALA A 336 6.43 27.53 49.19
N THR A 337 7.35 28.41 48.81
CA THR A 337 8.33 29.04 49.71
C THR A 337 8.46 30.51 49.35
N ALA A 338 8.52 31.34 50.40
CA ALA A 338 8.38 32.78 50.39
C ALA A 338 9.73 33.54 50.40
N GLU A 339 9.61 34.86 50.22
CA GLU A 339 10.56 35.96 50.53
C GLU A 339 11.70 36.18 49.50
N SER A 340 12.06 37.39 49.04
CA SER A 340 11.77 38.79 49.39
C SER A 340 12.20 39.73 48.23
N SER A 341 11.59 40.92 48.13
CA SER A 341 11.78 42.00 47.11
C SER A 341 13.04 42.88 47.34
N PRO A 342 13.25 44.08 46.70
CA PRO A 342 12.91 44.63 45.37
C PRO A 342 14.10 45.36 44.66
N SER A 343 13.97 45.71 43.37
CA SER A 343 14.16 47.08 42.81
C SER A 343 14.38 47.10 41.28
N GLY A 344 13.93 48.18 40.61
CA GLY A 344 14.61 48.70 39.42
C GLY A 344 13.87 48.75 38.07
N ARG A 345 13.01 49.77 37.90
CA ARG A 345 12.74 50.59 36.70
C ARG A 345 13.04 50.07 35.27
N GLY A 346 12.05 50.30 34.37
CA GLY A 346 12.32 50.74 32.99
C GLY A 346 11.30 50.27 31.96
N GLY A 347 10.35 51.13 31.59
CA GLY A 347 9.41 50.84 30.50
C GLY A 347 10.00 51.13 29.11
N ASN A 348 9.43 50.56 28.04
CA ASN A 348 8.69 51.36 27.05
C ASN A 348 7.95 50.47 26.02
N LYS A 349 6.92 51.08 25.45
CA LYS A 349 5.96 50.58 24.46
C LYS A 349 6.62 50.30 23.10
N HIS A 350 6.12 49.31 22.35
CA HIS A 350 5.59 49.57 21.00
C HIS A 350 4.78 48.41 20.40
N SER A 351 3.58 48.78 19.99
CA SER A 351 2.62 48.02 19.19
C SER A 351 2.90 48.19 17.70
N ARG A 352 2.83 47.11 16.91
CA ARG A 352 2.50 47.21 15.47
C ARG A 352 1.62 46.04 15.02
N ARG A 353 0.32 46.33 15.00
CA ARG A 353 -0.71 45.68 14.18
C ARG A 353 -0.45 45.99 12.70
N ARG A 354 -0.51 45.00 11.81
CA ARG A 354 -0.76 45.24 10.38
C ARG A 354 -1.83 44.28 9.83
N ARG A 355 -2.72 44.89 9.05
CA ARG A 355 -4.04 44.46 8.58
C ARG A 355 -3.99 43.32 7.55
N ARG A 356 -4.94 42.39 7.60
CA ARG A 356 -5.38 41.56 6.47
C ARG A 356 -6.60 42.19 5.81
N SER A 357 -6.49 42.52 4.52
CA SER A 357 -7.61 42.95 3.67
C SER A 357 -8.36 41.74 3.12
N ARG A 358 -9.67 41.70 3.34
CA ARG A 358 -10.63 40.83 2.65
C ARG A 358 -10.80 41.33 1.21
N ARG A 359 -10.75 40.42 0.23
CA ARG A 359 -11.25 40.63 -1.13
C ARG A 359 -12.51 39.77 -1.31
N ARG A 360 -13.63 40.42 -1.61
CA ARG A 360 -14.84 39.82 -2.20
C ARG A 360 -14.82 40.15 -3.69
N ARG A 361 -14.99 39.15 -4.53
CA ARG A 361 -15.98 39.15 -5.61
C ARG A 361 -16.34 37.71 -5.92
#